data_AF-A0A4R3JM15-F1
#
_entry.id   AF-A0A4R3JM15-F1
#
_cell.length_a   1.000
_cell.length_b   1.000
_cell.length_c   1.000
_cell.angle_alpha   90.00
_cell.angle_beta   90.00
_cell.angle_gamma   90.00
#
_symmetry.space_group_name_H-M   'P 1'
#
loop_
_entity.id
_entity.type
_entity.pdbx_description
1 polymer ?
#
loop_
_entity_poly.entity_id
_entity_poly.type
_entity_poly.pdbx_seq_one_letter_code
_entity_poly.pdbx_strand_id
1 'polypeptide(L)'
;MTRQIVQEWLNRTSACFVANDFATYKEHMAFPVSITTDGGGNWTITDEAMLQNGFDAWVRMMHEQRVTHLVRTVRNYEVIEGGDLWALYTAELLSNAVRVVPAYDSYLRLRNAEGGWKCDLVLSGLANPTWPVIVPRVKTAKSPPGGAWPDPARPSADSRYAPSSPGSGDSDRDRS
;
A
#
# COMPACT_ATOMS: atom_id res chain seq x y z
N MET A 1 24.38 4.55 -0.79
CA MET A 1 23.80 4.59 -2.15
C MET A 1 22.35 4.07 -2.18
N THR A 2 22.07 2.89 -1.61
CA THR A 2 20.72 2.29 -1.63
C THR A 2 19.60 3.14 -1.00
N ARG A 3 19.83 3.76 0.17
CA ARG A 3 18.86 4.69 0.76
C ARG A 3 18.43 5.80 -0.20
N GLN A 4 19.41 6.35 -0.92
CA GLN A 4 19.20 7.46 -1.86
C GLN A 4 18.36 7.00 -3.05
N ILE A 5 18.58 5.79 -3.57
CA ILE A 5 17.74 5.20 -4.62
C ILE A 5 16.27 5.17 -4.19
N VAL A 6 15.99 4.62 -3.00
CA VAL A 6 14.62 4.55 -2.47
C VAL A 6 14.04 5.95 -2.27
N GLN A 7 14.82 6.87 -1.69
CA GLN A 7 14.37 8.24 -1.43
C GLN A 7 14.08 8.99 -2.74
N GLU A 8 14.91 8.83 -3.77
CA GLU A 8 14.68 9.43 -5.08
C GLU A 8 13.45 8.84 -5.75
N TRP A 9 13.24 7.53 -5.67
CA TRP A 9 12.04 6.89 -6.21
C TRP A 9 10.77 7.43 -5.52
N LEU A 10 10.78 7.56 -4.19
CA LEU A 10 9.70 8.18 -3.43
C LEU A 10 9.49 9.65 -3.83
N ASN A 11 10.55 10.43 -4.02
CA ASN A 11 10.43 11.82 -4.42
C ASN A 11 9.81 11.95 -5.82
N ARG A 12 10.27 11.15 -6.79
CA ARG A 12 9.76 11.18 -8.17
C ARG A 12 8.28 10.78 -8.24
N THR A 13 7.92 9.68 -7.59
CA THR A 13 6.51 9.24 -7.59
C THR A 13 5.61 10.18 -6.79
N SER A 14 6.15 10.91 -5.78
CA SER A 14 5.38 11.93 -5.04
C SER A 14 5.05 13.11 -5.94
N ALA A 15 6.05 13.55 -6.72
CA ALA A 15 5.88 14.63 -7.68
C ALA A 15 4.84 14.29 -8.74
N CYS A 16 4.77 13.02 -9.19
CA CYS A 16 3.73 12.58 -10.13
C CYS A 16 2.32 12.81 -9.60
N PHE A 17 2.06 12.46 -8.33
CA PHE A 17 0.74 12.67 -7.73
C PHE A 17 0.38 14.15 -7.62
N VAL A 18 1.35 15.01 -7.25
CA VAL A 18 1.11 16.46 -7.13
C VAL A 18 0.91 17.09 -8.51
N ALA A 19 1.63 16.63 -9.53
CA ALA A 19 1.53 17.12 -10.90
C ALA A 19 0.38 16.48 -11.72
N ASN A 20 -0.35 15.52 -11.14
CA ASN A 20 -1.31 14.67 -11.85
C ASN A 20 -0.72 14.00 -13.12
N ASP A 21 0.53 13.55 -13.02
CA ASP A 21 1.28 12.92 -14.12
C ASP A 21 1.21 11.38 -14.01
N PHE A 22 0.12 10.82 -14.53
CA PHE A 22 -0.05 9.36 -14.57
C PHE A 22 0.95 8.66 -15.48
N ALA A 23 1.32 9.30 -16.60
CA ALA A 23 2.19 8.68 -17.61
C ALA A 23 3.57 8.35 -17.00
N THR A 24 4.17 9.33 -16.31
CA THR A 24 5.44 9.14 -15.61
C THR A 24 5.29 8.20 -14.41
N TYR A 25 4.17 8.29 -13.68
CA TYR A 25 3.90 7.38 -12.56
C TYR A 25 3.88 5.91 -13.00
N LYS A 26 3.26 5.60 -14.14
CA LYS A 26 3.17 4.24 -14.67
C LYS A 26 4.54 3.63 -14.95
N GLU A 27 5.49 4.41 -15.44
CA GLU A 27 6.85 3.93 -15.75
C GLU A 27 7.59 3.42 -14.50
N HIS A 28 7.20 3.91 -13.32
CA HIS A 28 7.73 3.50 -12.02
C HIS A 28 7.06 2.27 -11.42
N MET A 29 6.09 1.66 -12.12
CA MET A 29 5.36 0.48 -11.65
C MET A 29 5.75 -0.77 -12.43
N ALA A 30 5.83 -1.89 -11.73
CA ALA A 30 6.05 -3.21 -12.30
C ALA A 30 4.81 -4.07 -12.07
N PHE A 31 4.06 -4.35 -13.13
CA PHE A 31 2.89 -5.21 -13.04
C PHE A 31 3.27 -6.69 -12.86
N PRO A 32 2.47 -7.46 -12.11
CA PRO A 32 1.34 -7.00 -11.29
C PRO A 32 1.82 -6.23 -10.04
N VAL A 33 1.08 -5.20 -9.62
CA VAL A 33 1.36 -4.44 -8.40
C VAL A 33 0.39 -4.85 -7.29
N SER A 34 0.92 -5.31 -6.17
CA SER A 34 0.11 -5.62 -4.99
C SER A 34 0.08 -4.44 -4.01
N ILE A 35 -1.11 -4.07 -3.56
CA ILE A 35 -1.31 -3.02 -2.55
C ILE A 35 -2.13 -3.58 -1.41
N THR A 36 -1.54 -3.59 -0.22
CA THR A 36 -2.20 -3.97 1.03
C THR A 36 -2.27 -2.76 1.94
N THR A 37 -3.32 -2.69 2.75
CA THR A 37 -3.55 -1.63 3.74
C THR A 37 -3.74 -2.25 5.11
N ASP A 38 -3.36 -1.53 6.17
CA ASP A 38 -3.61 -1.93 7.57
C ASP A 38 -5.11 -2.08 7.90
N GLY A 39 -5.99 -1.58 7.03
CA GLY A 39 -7.44 -1.72 7.10
C GLY A 39 -7.98 -3.06 6.60
N GLY A 40 -7.11 -3.93 6.07
CA GLY A 40 -7.48 -5.21 5.47
C GLY A 40 -7.82 -5.15 3.98
N GLY A 41 -7.72 -3.97 3.35
CA GLY A 41 -7.79 -3.86 1.90
C GLY A 41 -6.55 -4.49 1.26
N ASN A 42 -6.76 -5.36 0.28
CA ASN A 42 -5.71 -6.06 -0.47
C ASN A 42 -6.13 -6.14 -1.93
N TRP A 43 -5.31 -5.60 -2.83
CA TRP A 43 -5.61 -5.54 -4.26
C TRP A 43 -4.38 -5.91 -5.08
N THR A 44 -4.61 -6.62 -6.17
CA THR A 44 -3.61 -6.87 -7.19
C THR A 44 -4.01 -6.10 -8.44
N ILE A 45 -3.22 -5.10 -8.78
CA ILE A 45 -3.38 -4.29 -9.98
C ILE A 45 -2.67 -5.02 -11.12
N THR A 46 -3.43 -5.51 -12.09
CA THR A 46 -2.90 -6.33 -13.19
C THR A 46 -2.72 -5.56 -14.49
N ASP A 47 -3.36 -4.40 -14.63
CA ASP A 47 -3.32 -3.59 -15.84
C ASP A 47 -3.28 -2.09 -15.55
N GLU A 48 -3.03 -1.34 -16.63
CA GLU A 48 -2.92 0.12 -16.60
C GLU A 48 -4.23 0.82 -16.22
N ALA A 49 -5.38 0.31 -16.66
CA ALA A 49 -6.66 0.94 -16.37
C ALA A 49 -6.99 0.87 -14.87
N MET A 50 -6.70 -0.27 -14.23
CA MET A 50 -6.80 -0.42 -12.79
C MET A 50 -5.82 0.49 -12.04
N LEU A 51 -4.59 0.64 -12.54
CA LEU A 51 -3.60 1.54 -11.95
C LEU A 51 -4.05 3.00 -12.06
N GLN A 52 -4.57 3.40 -13.22
CA GLN A 52 -5.05 4.76 -13.47
C GLN A 52 -6.22 5.12 -12.58
N ASN A 53 -7.21 4.23 -12.44
CA ASN A 53 -8.33 4.44 -11.52
C ASN A 53 -7.86 4.67 -10.07
N GLY A 54 -6.85 3.91 -9.64
CA GLY A 54 -6.20 4.11 -8.35
C GLY A 54 -5.50 5.45 -8.20
N PHE A 55 -4.71 5.82 -9.20
CA PHE A 55 -3.97 7.07 -9.27
C PHE A 55 -4.92 8.27 -9.23
N ASP A 56 -5.93 8.29 -10.09
CA ASP A 56 -6.91 9.37 -10.20
C ASP A 56 -7.65 9.57 -8.88
N ALA A 57 -8.04 8.49 -8.22
CA ALA A 57 -8.71 8.57 -6.93
C ALA A 57 -7.79 9.08 -5.82
N TRP A 58 -6.50 8.69 -5.82
CA TRP A 58 -5.52 9.24 -4.87
C TRP A 58 -5.27 10.73 -5.10
N VAL A 59 -5.12 11.17 -6.35
CA VAL A 59 -4.99 12.58 -6.71
C VAL A 59 -6.24 13.36 -6.32
N ARG A 60 -7.43 12.82 -6.60
CA ARG A 60 -8.70 13.43 -6.21
C ARG A 60 -8.80 13.59 -4.70
N MET A 61 -8.44 12.57 -3.93
CA MET A 61 -8.42 12.63 -2.47
C MET A 61 -7.47 13.74 -1.98
N MET A 62 -6.26 13.82 -2.52
CA MET A 62 -5.30 14.88 -2.15
C MET A 62 -5.88 16.26 -2.44
N HIS A 63 -6.53 16.45 -3.59
CA HIS A 63 -7.18 17.71 -3.95
C HIS A 63 -8.35 18.04 -3.01
N GLU A 64 -9.26 17.10 -2.76
CA GLU A 64 -10.40 17.26 -1.85
C GLU A 64 -9.95 17.61 -0.41
N GLN A 65 -8.85 17.01 0.05
CA GLN A 65 -8.25 17.29 1.35
C GLN A 65 -7.30 18.50 1.35
N ARG A 66 -7.17 19.21 0.22
CA ARG A 66 -6.26 20.35 0.03
C ARG A 66 -4.82 20.04 0.42
N VAL A 67 -4.37 18.82 0.15
CA VAL A 67 -2.98 18.41 0.35
C VAL A 67 -2.12 19.21 -0.61
N THR A 68 -1.20 19.96 -0.02
CA THR A 68 -0.21 20.78 -0.71
C THR A 68 1.13 20.05 -0.86
N HIS A 69 1.43 19.13 0.06
CA HIS A 69 2.69 18.38 0.04
C HIS A 69 2.45 16.93 0.48
N LEU A 70 3.03 16.00 -0.26
CA LEU A 70 3.18 14.59 0.12
C LEU A 70 4.65 14.32 0.39
N VAL A 71 5.02 14.33 1.67
CA VAL A 71 6.40 14.06 2.11
C VAL A 71 6.50 12.58 2.45
N ARG A 72 7.46 11.88 1.84
CA ARG A 72 7.75 10.48 2.11
C ARG A 72 9.22 10.33 2.45
N THR A 73 9.52 9.90 3.67
CA THR A 73 10.88 9.84 4.20
C THR A 73 11.28 8.41 4.47
N VAL A 74 12.34 7.93 3.81
CA VAL A 74 12.90 6.60 4.07
C VAL A 74 13.34 6.51 5.53
N ARG A 75 12.89 5.47 6.24
CA ARG A 75 13.28 5.17 7.62
C ARG A 75 14.32 4.08 7.65
N ASN A 76 14.04 2.97 6.98
CA ASN A 76 14.91 1.81 6.90
C ASN A 76 14.81 1.16 5.51
N TYR A 77 15.82 0.38 5.13
CA TYR A 77 15.81 -0.40 3.90
C TYR A 77 16.71 -1.62 4.01
N GLU A 78 16.41 -2.64 3.20
CA GLU A 78 17.20 -3.85 3.05
C GLU A 78 17.32 -4.21 1.57
N VAL A 79 18.48 -4.74 1.19
CA VAL A 79 18.66 -5.38 -0.12
C VAL A 79 18.28 -6.85 0.08
N ILE A 80 17.29 -7.31 -0.69
CA ILE A 80 16.81 -8.69 -0.63
C ILE A 80 17.39 -9.51 -1.79
N GLU A 81 17.08 -10.81 -1.81
CA GLU A 81 17.53 -11.72 -2.85
C GLU A 81 17.21 -11.20 -4.26
N GLY A 82 18.14 -11.36 -5.20
CA GLY A 82 18.03 -10.81 -6.56
C GLY A 82 18.45 -9.34 -6.68
N GLY A 83 18.83 -8.68 -5.58
CA GLY A 83 19.26 -7.29 -5.58
C GLY A 83 18.11 -6.28 -5.49
N ASP A 84 16.89 -6.75 -5.28
CA ASP A 84 15.71 -5.92 -5.05
C ASP A 84 15.81 -5.20 -3.70
N LEU A 85 15.01 -4.15 -3.52
CA LEU A 85 15.00 -3.33 -2.31
C LEU A 85 13.68 -3.46 -1.58
N TRP A 86 13.76 -3.77 -0.29
CA TRP A 86 12.66 -3.61 0.64
C TRP A 86 12.87 -2.32 1.44
N ALA A 87 11.85 -1.48 1.58
CA ALA A 87 11.99 -0.22 2.30
C ALA A 87 10.80 0.10 3.20
N LEU A 88 11.11 0.64 4.36
CA LEU A 88 10.17 1.29 5.27
C LEU A 88 10.30 2.80 5.11
N TYR A 89 9.18 3.50 4.93
CA TYR A 89 9.12 4.96 4.86
C TYR A 89 7.93 5.50 5.64
N THR A 90 8.07 6.72 6.15
CA THR A 90 6.96 7.45 6.78
C THR A 90 6.35 8.39 5.73
N ALA A 91 5.03 8.39 5.60
CA ALA A 91 4.28 9.29 4.74
C ALA A 91 3.56 10.37 5.57
N GLU A 92 3.63 11.61 5.07
CA GLU A 92 2.98 12.78 5.67
C GLU A 92 2.22 13.55 4.57
N LEU A 93 0.91 13.67 4.74
CA LEU A 93 0.05 14.48 3.88
C LEU A 93 -0.16 15.82 4.57
N LEU A 94 0.32 16.90 3.95
CA LEU A 94 0.31 18.24 4.55
C LEU A 94 -0.57 19.20 3.75
N SER A 95 -1.42 19.96 4.44
CA SER A 95 -2.11 21.14 3.94
C SER A 95 -1.57 22.36 4.69
N ASN A 96 -0.90 23.28 4.01
CA ASN A 96 -0.30 24.49 4.62
C ASN A 96 0.55 24.19 5.86
N ALA A 97 1.47 23.22 5.75
CA ALA A 97 2.33 22.72 6.83
C ALA A 97 1.61 22.03 8.02
N VAL A 98 0.30 21.83 7.94
CA VAL A 98 -0.49 21.05 8.91
C VAL A 98 -0.77 19.67 8.35
N ARG A 99 -0.56 18.63 9.15
CA ARG A 99 -0.90 17.26 8.78
C ARG A 99 -2.41 17.09 8.61
N VAL A 100 -2.83 16.61 7.44
CA VAL A 100 -4.24 16.26 7.14
C VAL A 100 -4.67 15.01 7.92
N VAL A 101 -3.76 14.04 8.00
CA VAL A 101 -3.90 12.82 8.81
C VAL A 101 -2.62 12.59 9.60
N PRO A 102 -2.65 11.83 10.71
CA PRO A 102 -1.43 11.40 11.38
C PRO A 102 -0.44 10.78 10.38
N ALA A 103 0.86 11.02 10.58
CA ALA A 103 1.89 10.36 9.80
C ALA A 103 1.77 8.84 9.97
N TYR A 104 2.02 8.10 8.89
CA TYR A 104 1.92 6.64 8.90
C TYR A 104 3.10 6.02 8.20
N ASP A 105 3.51 4.86 8.70
CA ASP A 105 4.59 4.09 8.13
C ASP A 105 4.04 3.13 7.07
N SER A 106 4.78 2.99 5.98
CA SER A 106 4.46 2.11 4.87
C SER A 106 5.71 1.38 4.42
N TYR A 107 5.52 0.19 3.86
CA TYR A 107 6.56 -0.57 3.21
C TYR A 107 6.36 -0.55 1.70
N LEU A 108 7.46 -0.69 0.97
CA LEU A 108 7.43 -0.97 -0.45
C LEU A 108 8.55 -1.93 -0.85
N ARG A 109 8.33 -2.62 -1.97
CA ARG A 109 9.38 -3.33 -2.68
C ARG A 109 9.68 -2.63 -4.00
N LEU A 110 10.96 -2.40 -4.28
CA LEU A 110 11.45 -1.94 -5.58
C LEU A 110 12.24 -3.07 -6.22
N ARG A 111 11.90 -3.38 -7.46
CA ARG A 111 12.64 -4.29 -8.32
C ARG A 111 13.55 -3.53 -9.25
N ASN A 112 14.75 -4.05 -9.44
CA ASN A 112 15.63 -3.53 -10.48
C ASN A 112 15.22 -4.14 -11.84
N ALA A 113 14.59 -3.34 -12.69
CA ALA A 113 14.15 -3.76 -14.02
C ALA A 113 14.86 -2.97 -15.11
N GLU A 114 14.74 -3.41 -16.37
CA GLU A 114 15.17 -2.60 -17.50
C GLU A 114 14.47 -1.23 -17.47
N GLY A 115 15.26 -0.15 -17.49
CA GLY A 115 14.77 1.22 -17.35
C GLY A 115 14.73 1.77 -15.92
N GLY A 116 15.13 0.98 -14.91
CA GLY A 116 15.36 1.45 -13.54
C GLY A 116 14.48 0.77 -12.48
N TRP A 117 14.43 1.39 -11.30
CA TRP A 117 13.71 0.86 -10.15
C TRP A 117 12.20 1.01 -10.29
N LYS A 118 11.48 -0.11 -10.17
CA LYS A 118 10.01 -0.16 -10.31
C LYS A 118 9.38 -0.82 -9.09
N CYS A 119 8.22 -0.31 -8.65
CA CYS A 119 7.51 -0.87 -7.51
C CYS A 119 6.48 -1.91 -7.96
N ASP A 120 6.45 -3.05 -7.28
CA ASP A 120 5.47 -4.12 -7.48
C ASP A 120 4.70 -4.48 -6.19
N LEU A 121 5.07 -3.88 -5.06
CA LEU A 121 4.41 -4.11 -3.78
C LEU A 121 4.42 -2.85 -2.91
N VAL A 122 3.26 -2.52 -2.35
CA VAL A 122 3.09 -1.51 -1.32
C VAL A 122 2.29 -2.09 -0.16
N LEU A 123 2.82 -1.98 1.06
CA LEU A 123 2.08 -2.24 2.29
C LEU A 123 1.87 -0.90 2.98
N SER A 124 0.68 -0.34 2.85
CA SER A 124 0.35 1.00 3.32
C SER A 124 -0.14 0.98 4.77
N GLY A 125 0.42 1.84 5.62
CA GLY A 125 -0.08 2.08 6.98
C GLY A 125 -1.47 2.74 7.04
N LEU A 126 -2.11 2.97 5.89
CA LEU A 126 -3.49 3.40 5.82
C LEU A 126 -4.43 2.29 6.32
N ALA A 127 -5.42 2.66 7.12
CA ALA A 127 -6.46 1.79 7.66
C ALA A 127 -7.68 1.65 6.72
N ASN A 128 -7.52 1.94 5.43
CA ASN A 128 -8.60 1.95 4.46
C ASN A 128 -9.03 0.52 4.07
N PRO A 129 -10.32 0.13 4.20
CA PRO A 129 -10.74 -1.24 3.87
C PRO A 129 -11.06 -1.43 2.37
N THR A 130 -11.27 -0.36 1.61
CA THR A 130 -11.75 -0.40 0.22
C THR A 130 -10.88 0.40 -0.73
N TRP A 131 -10.82 -0.05 -1.97
CA TRP A 131 -10.21 0.65 -3.09
C TRP A 131 -11.27 1.24 -4.01
N PRO A 132 -11.02 2.42 -4.60
CA PRO A 132 -9.87 3.28 -4.34
C PRO A 132 -9.98 4.06 -3.01
N VAL A 133 -8.85 4.58 -2.53
CA VAL A 133 -8.81 5.38 -1.28
C VAL A 133 -9.41 6.76 -1.53
N ILE A 134 -10.67 6.95 -1.11
CA ILE A 134 -11.36 8.25 -1.23
C ILE A 134 -11.07 9.16 -0.02
N VAL A 135 -11.02 8.58 1.18
CA VAL A 135 -10.73 9.32 2.43
C VAL A 135 -9.63 8.57 3.19
N PRO A 136 -8.45 9.18 3.42
CA PRO A 136 -7.35 8.49 4.08
C PRO A 136 -7.71 8.23 5.55
N ARG A 137 -7.51 6.99 5.99
CA ARG A 137 -7.68 6.60 7.39
C ARG A 137 -6.35 6.08 7.90
N VAL A 138 -6.00 6.42 9.13
CA VAL A 138 -4.81 5.88 9.80
C VAL A 138 -5.29 5.37 11.15
N LYS A 139 -4.90 4.16 11.53
CA LYS A 139 -5.09 3.70 12.91
C LYS A 139 -4.20 4.57 13.79
N THR A 140 -4.75 5.23 14.81
CA THR A 140 -3.94 5.95 15.80
C THR A 140 -2.90 4.98 16.36
N ALA A 141 -1.61 5.19 16.04
CA ALA A 141 -0.59 4.17 16.26
C ALA A 141 -0.25 4.02 17.75
N LYS A 142 -0.27 2.76 18.23
CA LYS A 142 0.69 2.26 19.21
C LYS A 142 1.74 1.54 18.36
N SER A 143 2.97 2.05 18.29
CA SER A 143 4.05 1.48 17.45
C SER A 143 4.22 -0.03 17.73
N PRO A 144 4.53 -0.86 16.72
CA PRO A 144 4.87 -2.26 16.97
C PRO A 144 6.19 -2.34 17.76
N PRO A 145 6.27 -3.14 18.83
CA PRO A 145 7.54 -3.38 19.51
C PRO A 145 8.38 -4.36 18.68
N GLY A 146 9.42 -3.84 18.02
CA GLY A 146 10.57 -4.63 17.55
C GLY A 146 10.42 -5.38 16.23
N GLY A 147 11.00 -4.82 15.17
CA GLY A 147 12.01 -5.50 14.34
C GLY A 147 11.64 -6.68 13.43
N ALA A 148 10.37 -7.08 13.29
CA ALA A 148 9.99 -8.10 12.31
C ALA A 148 9.43 -7.45 11.05
N TRP A 149 10.13 -7.60 9.92
CA TRP A 149 9.60 -7.23 8.61
C TRP A 149 8.35 -8.07 8.29
N PRO A 150 7.30 -7.47 7.69
CA PRO A 150 6.18 -8.25 7.19
C PRO A 150 6.65 -9.18 6.07
N ASP A 151 6.47 -10.49 6.28
CA ASP A 151 6.81 -11.53 5.31
C ASP A 151 5.94 -11.37 4.05
N PRO A 152 6.54 -11.08 2.87
CA PRO A 152 5.79 -10.89 1.62
C PRO A 152 5.07 -12.15 1.14
N ALA A 153 5.40 -13.34 1.68
CA ALA A 153 4.74 -14.60 1.34
C ALA A 153 3.58 -14.96 2.28
N ARG A 154 3.32 -14.18 3.32
CA ARG A 154 2.33 -14.52 4.35
C ARG A 154 0.98 -13.83 4.07
N PRO A 155 -0.07 -14.55 3.64
CA PRO A 155 -1.40 -13.96 3.64
C PRO A 155 -1.77 -13.55 5.07
N SER A 156 -2.30 -12.34 5.22
CA SER A 156 -2.70 -11.78 6.51
C SER A 156 -3.58 -12.77 7.28
N ALA A 157 -3.17 -13.11 8.51
CA ALA A 157 -3.80 -14.12 9.36
C ALA A 157 -5.24 -13.77 9.83
N ASP A 158 -5.85 -12.70 9.32
CA ASP A 158 -7.22 -12.29 9.61
C ASP A 158 -8.22 -12.63 8.50
N SER A 159 -7.93 -13.62 7.66
CA SER A 159 -8.95 -14.27 6.81
C SER A 159 -9.88 -15.16 7.64
N ARG A 160 -10.62 -14.58 8.60
CA ARG A 160 -11.82 -15.19 9.14
C ARG A 160 -13.00 -14.83 8.25
N TYR A 161 -13.03 -15.46 7.08
CA TYR A 161 -14.28 -15.73 6.36
C TYR A 161 -14.31 -17.22 6.07
N ALA A 162 -14.70 -18.00 7.08
CA ALA A 162 -15.19 -19.35 6.85
C ALA A 162 -16.61 -19.20 6.24
N PRO A 163 -16.93 -19.80 5.10
CA PRO A 163 -18.33 -20.03 4.78
C PRO A 163 -18.89 -20.99 5.83
N SER A 164 -19.93 -20.53 6.51
CA SER A 164 -20.69 -21.28 7.50
C SER A 164 -21.04 -22.67 6.97
N SER A 165 -20.56 -23.72 7.63
CA SER A 165 -21.19 -25.03 7.54
C SER A 165 -22.65 -24.90 8.01
N PRO A 166 -23.65 -25.39 7.28
CA PRO A 166 -24.95 -25.64 7.86
C PRO A 166 -24.78 -26.80 8.85
N GLY A 167 -24.96 -26.49 10.14
CA GLY A 167 -25.02 -27.48 11.20
C GLY A 167 -26.23 -28.40 11.02
N SER A 168 -25.97 -29.66 11.31
CA SER A 168 -26.84 -30.82 11.36
C SER A 168 -28.00 -30.68 12.37
N GLY A 169 -29.05 -31.48 12.15
CA GLY A 169 -30.12 -31.77 13.10
C GLY A 169 -31.25 -32.48 12.35
N ASP A 170 -31.13 -33.78 12.07
CA ASP A 170 -31.38 -34.91 12.98
C ASP A 170 -32.86 -35.03 13.39
N SER A 171 -33.52 -36.08 12.90
CA SER A 171 -34.48 -36.87 13.68
C SER A 171 -34.95 -38.08 12.87
N ASP A 172 -34.50 -39.25 13.30
CA ASP A 172 -35.18 -40.54 13.33
C ASP A 172 -36.67 -40.56 12.95
N ARG A 173 -37.06 -41.56 12.16
CA ARG A 173 -38.22 -42.44 12.44
C ARG A 173 -38.30 -43.63 11.46
N ASP A 174 -37.93 -44.79 11.99
CA ASP A 174 -38.81 -45.96 12.20
C ASP A 174 -39.49 -46.65 10.99
N ARG A 175 -39.24 -47.98 10.91
CA ARG A 175 -40.07 -49.08 10.33
C ARG A 175 -40.23 -49.08 8.80
N SER A 176 -40.21 -50.21 8.09
CA SER A 176 -40.31 -51.64 8.38
C SER A 176 -39.66 -52.42 7.24
#